data_AF-A0A7W4EDH4-F1
#
_entry.id   AF-A0A7W4EDH4-F1
#
_cell.length_a   1.000
_cell.length_b   1.000
_cell.length_c   1.000
_cell.angle_alpha   90.00
_cell.angle_beta   90.00
_cell.angle_gamma   90.00
#
_symmetry.space_group_name_H-M   'P 1'
#
loop_
_entity.id
_entity.type
_entity.pdbx_description
1 polymer ?
#
loop_
_entity_poly.entity_id
_entity_poly.type
_entity_poly.pdbx_seq_one_letter_code
_entity_poly.pdbx_strand_id
1 'polypeptide(L)'
;MEKYKQTPSNDHSLEVLGVLGPLGAGKTTTLNQLIERVPVDTSYAVVVNDVGQDNVDARRIAQHPANRSEQIIPLTAGCIGCSDATQFQAALDRVRDAGVDMLFIEPTGIAPGTEIAEVVSSSGYDFSALALVNARTVSRDMHYQVLPSQLAVADIVGITHTPNDRAALTVIDSVLEQLPALPPEVAVELIRPGSTDYTEVLARLRGVERQLHLGQRAVAQVCGSHCHDHHHSHDHCDHDHNVSAQSFALRGDVTSAQLRDFLMPLTQDSSAPLLRAKGVAAGRRFDLVGDEWNEQPEPEGAPRINVIFGGHMPQHVATTMQAFACQEAMTVQGTKKDIVASVRELPLADRIAIIEQRIQQYPAPISRVHGELITDCEADEGYEIAFWRQSDDIPDNIKRQALERYLAFRLAGLSELQTHPEAIAHDDEKRAYWQRRYGATLGWNYYHLTDMIDPAMQQCITAAQPAQLLCEGFMALERLTFDEGRAEEKPEFVSAVLRAALAAEDVTSEQCQAVLHRGQLLSAQHPEYTQRWQQAAASLE
;
A
#
# COMPACT_ATOMS: atom_id res chain seq x y z
N MET A 1 16.55 28.47 48.32
CA MET A 1 17.65 28.48 47.34
C MET A 1 17.15 27.76 46.10
N GLU A 2 16.48 28.49 45.23
CA GLU A 2 16.34 28.15 43.81
C GLU A 2 17.70 28.30 43.11
N LYS A 3 17.85 27.60 41.97
CA LYS A 3 18.93 27.58 40.96
C LYS A 3 19.51 26.16 40.82
N TYR A 4 19.38 25.42 39.73
CA TYR A 4 19.13 25.75 38.32
C TYR A 4 18.17 24.72 37.71
N LYS A 5 17.01 25.16 37.19
CA LYS A 5 16.43 24.56 35.99
C LYS A 5 17.38 24.94 34.85
N GLN A 6 18.14 23.98 34.34
CA GLN A 6 18.66 24.11 32.99
C GLN A 6 17.46 23.95 32.07
N THR A 7 17.00 25.07 31.54
CA THR A 7 16.20 25.10 30.32
C THR A 7 17.01 24.36 29.25
N PRO A 8 16.49 23.31 28.61
CA PRO A 8 17.17 22.74 27.45
C PRO A 8 17.23 23.83 26.38
N SER A 9 18.43 24.07 25.87
CA SER A 9 18.70 24.96 24.76
C SER A 9 17.92 24.51 23.53
N ASN A 10 17.15 25.41 22.93
CA ASN A 10 16.54 25.26 21.60
C ASN A 10 17.64 25.17 20.51
N ASP A 11 18.25 24.00 20.30
CA ASP A 11 19.11 23.78 19.12
C ASP A 11 19.41 22.29 18.81
N HIS A 12 18.40 21.42 18.85
CA HIS A 12 18.51 20.09 18.25
C HIS A 12 17.58 20.04 17.03
N SER A 13 18.11 20.40 15.86
CA SER A 13 17.43 20.18 14.59
C SER A 13 17.42 18.68 14.27
N LEU A 14 16.24 18.10 14.10
CA LEU A 14 16.07 16.72 13.64
C LEU A 14 16.90 16.48 12.37
N GLU A 15 17.81 15.51 12.41
CA GLU A 15 18.62 15.09 11.26
C GLU A 15 17.82 14.10 10.40
N VAL A 16 17.58 14.40 9.12
CA VAL A 16 16.78 13.53 8.23
C VAL A 16 17.67 12.86 7.19
N LEU A 17 17.79 11.53 7.26
CA LEU A 17 18.68 10.72 6.45
C LEU A 17 17.91 9.74 5.54
N GLY A 18 18.11 9.82 4.24
CA GLY A 18 17.52 8.92 3.24
C GLY A 18 18.47 7.81 2.80
N VAL A 19 18.00 6.56 2.81
CA VAL A 19 18.68 5.46 2.11
C VAL A 19 17.93 5.19 0.81
N LEU A 20 18.38 5.82 -0.27
CA LEU A 20 17.76 5.77 -1.58
C LEU A 20 18.36 4.66 -2.43
N GLY A 21 17.66 4.32 -3.51
CA GLY A 21 18.19 3.42 -4.52
C GLY A 21 17.10 2.60 -5.21
N PRO A 22 17.37 2.14 -6.45
CA PRO A 22 16.49 1.27 -7.22
C PRO A 22 16.08 -0.01 -6.47
N LEU A 23 15.06 -0.70 -6.99
CA LEU A 23 14.65 -1.99 -6.44
C LEU A 23 15.81 -3.00 -6.49
N GLY A 24 16.11 -3.62 -5.33
CA GLY A 24 17.22 -4.57 -5.21
C GLY A 24 18.62 -3.93 -5.09
N ALA A 25 18.72 -2.61 -4.93
CA ALA A 25 20.01 -1.94 -4.67
C ALA A 25 20.59 -2.24 -3.27
N GLY A 26 19.83 -2.85 -2.36
CA GLY A 26 20.29 -3.22 -1.02
C GLY A 26 19.95 -2.22 0.10
N LYS A 27 18.96 -1.34 -0.10
CA LYS A 27 18.53 -0.29 0.84
C LYS A 27 18.33 -0.80 2.28
N THR A 28 17.41 -1.75 2.49
CA THR A 28 17.10 -2.30 3.82
C THR A 28 18.32 -2.93 4.50
N THR A 29 19.21 -3.58 3.73
CA THR A 29 20.44 -4.16 4.27
C THR A 29 21.39 -3.07 4.74
N THR A 30 21.59 -2.04 3.93
CA THR A 30 22.43 -0.87 4.28
C THR A 30 21.85 -0.11 5.45
N LEU A 31 20.53 0.11 5.50
CA LEU A 31 19.86 0.78 6.61
C LEU A 31 20.07 0.02 7.93
N ASN A 32 19.91 -1.31 7.93
CA ASN A 32 20.19 -2.14 9.12
C ASN A 32 21.64 -1.99 9.61
N GLN A 33 22.60 -1.85 8.69
CA GLN A 33 24.00 -1.61 9.06
C GLN A 33 24.24 -0.19 9.60
N LEU A 34 23.51 0.81 9.11
CA LEU A 34 23.60 2.19 9.61
C LEU A 34 23.01 2.34 11.02
N ILE A 35 21.84 1.75 11.28
CA ILE A 35 21.19 1.83 12.61
C ILE A 35 22.03 1.18 13.72
N GLU A 36 22.84 0.17 13.39
CA GLU A 36 23.82 -0.43 14.32
C GLU A 36 24.88 0.57 14.81
N ARG A 37 25.12 1.65 14.04
CA ARG A 37 26.18 2.64 14.29
C ARG A 37 25.65 3.93 14.90
N VAL A 38 24.35 4.04 15.11
CA VAL A 38 23.76 5.19 15.79
C VAL A 38 24.29 5.21 17.25
N PRO A 39 24.81 6.35 17.73
CA PRO A 39 25.26 6.48 19.11
C PRO A 39 24.17 6.12 20.12
N VAL A 40 24.56 5.62 21.29
CA VAL A 40 23.61 5.14 22.31
C VAL A 40 22.76 6.27 22.89
N ASP A 41 23.30 7.48 22.90
CA ASP A 41 22.69 8.72 23.38
C ASP A 41 21.94 9.50 22.28
N THR A 42 21.87 8.97 21.06
CA THR A 42 21.09 9.57 19.96
C THR A 42 19.80 8.78 19.76
N SER A 43 18.66 9.44 19.96
CA SER A 43 17.35 8.88 19.67
C SER A 43 17.10 8.87 18.16
N TYR A 44 16.54 7.79 17.63
CA TYR A 44 16.21 7.73 16.20
C TYR A 44 14.87 7.05 15.91
N ALA A 45 14.28 7.43 14.78
CA ALA A 45 13.08 6.84 14.21
C ALA A 45 13.36 6.35 12.79
N VAL A 46 12.52 5.43 12.30
CA VAL A 46 12.61 4.90 10.94
C VAL A 46 11.26 4.98 10.25
N VAL A 47 11.21 5.62 9.09
CA VAL A 47 10.07 5.58 8.16
C VAL A 47 10.40 4.61 7.04
N VAL A 48 9.54 3.60 6.83
CA VAL A 48 9.74 2.55 5.84
C VAL A 48 8.52 2.48 4.93
N ASN A 49 8.73 2.61 3.63
CA ASN A 49 7.69 2.44 2.62
C ASN A 49 8.00 1.18 1.79
N ASP A 50 7.19 0.14 1.95
CA ASP A 50 7.32 -1.15 1.26
C ASP A 50 6.14 -1.36 0.29
N VAL A 51 6.38 -2.03 -0.84
CA VAL A 51 5.35 -2.33 -1.84
C VAL A 51 4.63 -3.62 -1.44
N GLY A 52 3.54 -3.50 -0.71
CA GLY A 52 2.67 -4.62 -0.35
C GLY A 52 2.03 -4.48 1.03
N GLN A 53 0.90 -5.18 1.25
CA GLN A 53 0.13 -5.10 2.51
C GLN A 53 0.86 -5.69 3.73
N ASP A 54 1.94 -6.45 3.53
CA ASP A 54 2.62 -7.21 4.58
C ASP A 54 3.82 -6.48 5.25
N ASN A 55 4.15 -5.25 4.84
CA ASN A 55 5.21 -4.39 5.43
C ASN A 55 6.47 -5.18 5.84
N VAL A 56 7.01 -5.97 4.90
CA VAL A 56 8.07 -6.97 5.17
C VAL A 56 9.35 -6.28 5.63
N ASP A 57 9.67 -5.13 5.04
CA ASP A 57 10.87 -4.37 5.39
C ASP A 57 10.75 -3.71 6.77
N ALA A 58 9.57 -3.20 7.15
CA ALA A 58 9.33 -2.68 8.50
C ALA A 58 9.47 -3.79 9.56
N ARG A 59 8.96 -5.00 9.29
CA ARG A 59 9.14 -6.16 10.18
C ARG A 59 10.60 -6.59 10.29
N ARG A 60 11.35 -6.55 9.17
CA ARG A 60 12.78 -6.88 9.15
C ARG A 60 13.58 -5.93 10.03
N ILE A 61 13.30 -4.63 9.96
CA ILE A 61 13.96 -3.61 10.80
C ILE A 61 13.52 -3.78 12.27
N ALA A 62 12.23 -4.02 12.53
CA ALA A 62 11.72 -4.25 13.89
C ALA A 62 12.35 -5.49 14.57
N GLN A 63 12.62 -6.54 13.80
CA GLN A 63 13.22 -7.80 14.30
C GLN A 63 14.75 -7.76 14.36
N HIS A 64 15.39 -6.67 13.91
CA HIS A 64 16.84 -6.58 13.90
C HIS A 64 17.40 -6.46 15.34
N PRO A 65 18.36 -7.31 15.77
CA PRO A 65 18.79 -7.37 17.18
C PRO A 65 19.39 -6.07 17.74
N ALA A 66 19.93 -5.23 16.87
CA ALA A 66 20.53 -3.95 17.23
C ALA A 66 19.55 -2.77 17.16
N ASN A 67 18.29 -2.99 16.75
CA ASN A 67 17.34 -1.91 16.59
C ASN A 67 16.91 -1.34 17.96
N ARG A 68 17.12 -0.04 18.14
CA ARG A 68 16.69 0.76 19.30
C ARG A 68 15.78 1.93 18.89
N SER A 69 15.19 1.87 17.69
CA SER A 69 14.33 2.94 17.17
C SER A 69 13.18 3.22 18.14
N GLU A 70 12.93 4.49 18.44
CA GLU A 70 11.79 4.87 19.27
C GLU A 70 10.47 4.62 18.55
N GLN A 71 10.46 4.79 17.22
CA GLN A 71 9.31 4.56 16.37
C GLN A 71 9.74 3.96 15.02
N ILE A 72 8.96 2.98 14.55
CA ILE A 72 8.98 2.50 13.16
C ILE A 72 7.63 2.87 12.57
N ILE A 73 7.63 3.74 11.57
CA ILE A 73 6.43 4.25 10.93
C ILE A 73 6.33 3.60 9.55
N PRO A 74 5.50 2.55 9.39
CA PRO A 74 5.20 2.01 8.07
C PRO A 74 4.27 2.98 7.33
N LEU A 75 4.60 3.30 6.07
CA LEU A 75 3.68 3.98 5.16
C LEU A 75 2.98 2.92 4.31
N THR A 76 1.65 2.81 4.42
CA THR A 76 0.87 1.81 3.65
C THR A 76 0.53 2.34 2.25
N ALA A 77 1.07 1.64 1.24
CA ALA A 77 0.69 1.61 -0.18
C ALA A 77 0.00 2.84 -0.79
N GLY A 78 0.82 3.73 -1.34
CA GLY A 78 0.49 4.73 -2.34
C GLY A 78 1.79 5.41 -2.73
N CYS A 79 2.06 5.58 -4.03
CA CYS A 79 3.30 6.17 -4.48
C CYS A 79 3.44 7.59 -3.89
N ILE A 80 4.65 7.94 -3.43
CA ILE A 80 5.05 9.34 -3.30
C ILE A 80 4.91 9.92 -4.72
N GLY A 81 3.78 10.58 -4.94
CA GLY A 81 3.18 10.82 -6.25
C GLY A 81 1.75 11.31 -6.08
N CYS A 82 1.62 12.61 -5.78
CA CYS A 82 0.41 13.43 -5.78
C CYS A 82 -0.68 13.23 -4.69
N SER A 83 -0.76 12.10 -3.98
CA SER A 83 -1.78 11.90 -2.91
C SER A 83 -1.21 11.76 -1.48
N ASP A 84 0.10 11.50 -1.36
CA ASP A 84 0.74 11.00 -0.12
C ASP A 84 1.70 11.97 0.59
N ALA A 85 1.91 13.18 0.07
CA ALA A 85 2.74 14.18 0.75
C ALA A 85 2.23 14.47 2.17
N THR A 86 0.91 14.45 2.37
CA THR A 86 0.25 14.68 3.67
C THR A 86 0.54 13.56 4.69
N GLN A 87 0.61 12.30 4.25
CA GLN A 87 0.93 11.18 5.16
C GLN A 87 2.41 11.21 5.58
N PHE A 88 3.29 11.52 4.63
CA PHE A 88 4.72 11.65 4.90
C PHE A 88 5.00 12.89 5.78
N GLN A 89 4.32 14.01 5.55
CA GLN A 89 4.35 15.18 6.43
C GLN A 89 3.84 14.84 7.84
N ALA A 90 2.71 14.12 7.96
CA ALA A 90 2.20 13.68 9.26
C ALA A 90 3.18 12.76 10.00
N ALA A 91 3.93 11.92 9.28
CA ALA A 91 5.00 11.11 9.86
C ALA A 91 6.16 11.99 10.36
N LEU A 92 6.59 12.99 9.58
CA LEU A 92 7.60 13.97 10.00
C LEU A 92 7.16 14.77 11.23
N ASP A 93 5.91 15.21 11.27
CA ASP A 93 5.30 15.91 12.41
C ASP A 93 5.28 15.03 13.66
N ARG A 94 4.91 13.75 13.52
CA ARG A 94 4.89 12.80 14.64
C ARG A 94 6.28 12.53 15.21
N VAL A 95 7.30 12.44 14.34
CA VAL A 95 8.69 12.25 14.76
C VAL A 95 9.22 13.50 15.47
N ARG A 96 8.88 14.69 14.95
CA ARG A 96 9.18 15.97 15.62
C ARG A 96 8.57 16.02 17.01
N ASP A 97 7.28 15.71 17.13
CA ASP A 97 6.56 15.81 18.41
C ASP A 97 7.08 14.78 19.44
N ALA A 98 7.67 13.67 18.97
CA ALA A 98 8.35 12.70 19.82
C ALA A 98 9.73 13.16 20.33
N GLY A 99 10.30 14.24 19.78
CA GLY A 99 11.58 14.79 20.23
C GLY A 99 12.78 13.95 19.82
N VAL A 100 12.69 13.26 18.68
CA VAL A 100 13.74 12.37 18.17
C VAL A 100 14.88 13.17 17.52
N ASP A 101 16.13 12.74 17.71
CA ASP A 101 17.31 13.43 17.17
C ASP A 101 17.56 13.13 15.69
N MET A 102 17.21 11.91 15.24
CA MET A 102 17.50 11.42 13.88
C MET A 102 16.33 10.63 13.27
N LEU A 103 16.06 10.87 11.98
CA LEU A 103 15.08 10.11 11.20
C LEU A 103 15.74 9.43 10.01
N PHE A 104 15.63 8.11 9.94
CA PHE A 104 15.95 7.36 8.73
C PHE A 104 14.73 7.16 7.84
N ILE A 105 14.91 7.31 6.54
CA ILE A 105 13.86 7.15 5.53
C ILE A 105 14.32 6.11 4.51
N GLU A 106 13.61 4.97 4.48
CA GLU A 106 13.70 4.00 3.40
C GLU A 106 12.43 4.08 2.54
N PRO A 107 12.48 4.77 1.40
CA PRO A 107 11.35 4.82 0.49
C PRO A 107 11.29 3.56 -0.38
N THR A 108 10.17 3.39 -1.11
CA THR A 108 10.09 2.34 -2.13
C THR A 108 11.18 2.54 -3.18
N GLY A 109 11.67 1.44 -3.78
CA GLY A 109 12.72 1.53 -4.81
C GLY A 109 12.30 2.23 -6.12
N ILE A 110 11.04 2.65 -6.21
CA ILE A 110 10.43 3.38 -7.33
C ILE A 110 10.08 4.83 -6.98
N ALA A 111 10.33 5.27 -5.75
CA ALA A 111 10.05 6.64 -5.34
C ALA A 111 11.11 7.61 -5.90
N PRO A 112 10.69 8.71 -6.55
CA PRO A 112 11.62 9.75 -7.00
C PRO A 112 12.33 10.42 -5.82
N GLY A 113 13.66 10.51 -5.88
CA GLY A 113 14.46 11.11 -4.80
C GLY A 113 14.20 12.61 -4.60
N THR A 114 13.94 13.32 -5.70
CA THR A 114 13.63 14.75 -5.72
C THR A 114 12.35 15.09 -4.98
N GLU A 115 11.30 14.27 -5.11
CA GLU A 115 10.03 14.49 -4.40
C GLU A 115 10.18 14.28 -2.88
N ILE A 116 10.96 13.27 -2.47
CA ILE A 116 11.25 13.03 -1.05
C ILE A 116 11.98 14.25 -0.46
N ALA A 117 13.03 14.72 -1.16
CA ALA A 117 13.80 15.87 -0.72
C ALA A 117 12.94 17.14 -0.63
N GLU A 118 12.01 17.35 -1.58
CA GLU A 118 11.09 18.49 -1.57
C GLU A 118 10.13 18.45 -0.37
N VAL A 119 9.57 17.29 -0.01
CA VAL A 119 8.68 17.17 1.15
C VAL A 119 9.44 17.40 2.46
N VAL A 120 10.67 16.87 2.59
CA VAL A 120 11.51 17.09 3.78
C VAL A 120 11.88 18.57 3.91
N SER A 121 12.33 19.19 2.80
CA SER A 121 12.71 20.61 2.76
C SER A 121 11.53 21.54 3.06
N SER A 122 10.35 21.25 2.50
CA SER A 122 9.13 22.03 2.77
C SER A 122 8.63 21.90 4.22
N SER A 123 9.03 20.83 4.91
CA SER A 123 8.80 20.63 6.34
C SER A 123 9.84 21.32 7.23
N GLY A 124 10.81 22.01 6.64
CA GLY A 124 11.82 22.82 7.36
C GLY A 124 13.04 22.03 7.84
N TYR A 125 13.30 20.85 7.28
CA TYR A 125 14.46 20.02 7.62
C TYR A 125 15.43 19.91 6.45
N ASP A 126 16.71 19.78 6.76
CA ASP A 126 17.73 19.40 5.79
C ASP A 126 17.64 17.90 5.52
N PHE A 127 17.82 17.50 4.26
CA PHE A 127 17.80 16.11 3.83
C PHE A 127 19.19 15.69 3.38
N SER A 128 19.71 14.60 3.96
CA SER A 128 20.95 13.98 3.50
C SER A 128 20.70 12.57 2.99
N ALA A 129 21.24 12.22 1.83
CA ALA A 129 20.89 10.98 1.14
C ALA A 129 22.10 10.14 0.73
N LEU A 130 22.01 8.85 1.06
CA LEU A 130 22.84 7.79 0.49
C LEU A 130 22.06 7.13 -0.65
N ALA A 131 22.46 7.38 -1.90
CA ALA A 131 21.88 6.73 -3.07
C ALA A 131 22.66 5.48 -3.45
N LEU A 132 22.01 4.32 -3.33
CA LEU A 132 22.64 3.04 -3.64
C LEU A 132 22.53 2.73 -5.14
N VAL A 133 23.69 2.45 -5.74
CA VAL A 133 23.82 2.01 -7.13
C VAL A 133 24.27 0.56 -7.13
N ASN A 134 23.52 -0.32 -7.78
CA ASN A 134 23.97 -1.69 -7.97
C ASN A 134 24.92 -1.76 -9.17
N ALA A 135 26.18 -2.14 -8.92
CA ALA A 135 27.24 -2.19 -9.94
C ALA A 135 26.90 -3.08 -11.14
N ARG A 136 25.98 -4.05 -10.96
CA ARG A 136 25.57 -5.00 -11.99
C ARG A 136 24.40 -4.51 -12.83
N THR A 137 23.65 -3.52 -12.35
CA THR A 137 22.40 -3.07 -12.98
C THR A 137 22.36 -1.57 -13.25
N VAL A 138 23.45 -0.84 -12.98
CA VAL A 138 23.52 0.62 -13.11
C VAL A 138 23.04 1.16 -14.46
N SER A 139 23.51 0.62 -15.59
CA SER A 139 23.06 1.08 -16.92
C SER A 139 21.54 0.94 -17.10
N ARG A 140 20.98 -0.21 -16.70
CA ARG A 140 19.54 -0.45 -16.74
C ARG A 140 18.79 0.50 -15.81
N ASP A 141 19.26 0.62 -14.57
CA ASP A 141 18.57 1.42 -13.55
C ASP A 141 18.61 2.92 -13.91
N MET A 142 19.65 3.37 -14.62
CA MET A 142 19.73 4.72 -15.19
C MET A 142 18.72 4.98 -16.32
N HIS A 143 18.40 3.96 -17.12
CA HIS A 143 17.51 4.11 -18.27
C HIS A 143 16.03 3.85 -17.94
N TYR A 144 15.75 3.01 -16.95
CA TYR A 144 14.40 2.49 -16.72
C TYR A 144 13.88 2.66 -15.29
N GLN A 145 14.71 3.07 -14.33
CA GLN A 145 14.27 3.30 -12.95
C GLN A 145 14.45 4.76 -12.54
N VAL A 146 14.03 5.09 -11.33
CA VAL A 146 14.13 6.42 -10.72
C VAL A 146 15.56 6.81 -10.30
N LEU A 147 16.58 6.03 -10.67
CA LEU A 147 17.97 6.27 -10.28
C LEU A 147 18.47 7.70 -10.58
N PRO A 148 18.20 8.33 -11.75
CA PRO A 148 18.62 9.72 -11.97
C PRO A 148 18.09 10.69 -10.91
N SER A 149 16.81 10.58 -10.54
CA SER A 149 16.19 11.44 -9.51
C SER A 149 16.76 11.19 -8.11
N GLN A 150 17.19 9.95 -7.83
CA GLN A 150 17.80 9.58 -6.55
C GLN A 150 19.26 10.03 -6.46
N LEU A 151 19.99 9.98 -7.57
CA LEU A 151 21.35 10.53 -7.66
C LEU A 151 21.37 12.06 -7.58
N ALA A 152 20.33 12.72 -8.12
CA ALA A 152 20.23 14.19 -8.12
C ALA A 152 20.20 14.81 -6.72
N VAL A 153 19.80 14.04 -5.70
CA VAL A 153 19.71 14.48 -4.30
C VAL A 153 20.73 13.79 -3.39
N ALA A 154 21.66 13.00 -3.94
CA ALA A 154 22.59 12.18 -3.18
C ALA A 154 23.79 12.99 -2.67
N ASP A 155 24.12 12.86 -1.39
CA ASP A 155 25.40 13.30 -0.82
C ASP A 155 26.46 12.22 -0.95
N ILE A 156 26.03 10.95 -0.91
CA ILE A 156 26.88 9.79 -1.07
C ILE A 156 26.24 8.84 -2.09
N VAL A 157 27.03 8.40 -3.07
CA VAL A 157 26.69 7.31 -3.98
C VAL A 157 27.35 6.03 -3.50
N GLY A 158 26.54 5.10 -3.02
CA GLY A 158 26.98 3.81 -2.51
C GLY A 158 26.89 2.71 -3.56
N ILE A 159 28.02 2.23 -4.05
CA ILE A 159 28.08 1.17 -5.06
C ILE A 159 28.01 -0.20 -4.37
N THR A 160 26.94 -0.94 -4.61
CA THR A 160 26.65 -2.26 -4.04
C THR A 160 26.86 -3.38 -5.05
N HIS A 161 26.79 -4.63 -4.59
CA HIS A 161 26.86 -5.84 -5.43
C HIS A 161 28.12 -5.96 -6.30
N THR A 162 29.22 -5.34 -5.85
CA THR A 162 30.49 -5.37 -6.58
C THR A 162 31.07 -6.79 -6.65
N PRO A 163 31.66 -7.21 -7.78
CA PRO A 163 32.37 -8.49 -7.88
C PRO A 163 33.54 -8.60 -6.88
N ASN A 164 33.73 -9.79 -6.29
CA ASN A 164 34.78 -10.03 -5.29
C ASN A 164 36.19 -10.17 -5.90
N ASP A 165 36.28 -10.37 -7.21
CA ASP A 165 37.49 -10.66 -7.97
C ASP A 165 38.10 -9.43 -8.68
N ARG A 166 37.43 -8.26 -8.59
CA ARG A 166 37.88 -7.02 -9.23
C ARG A 166 38.41 -6.01 -8.22
N ALA A 167 39.44 -5.27 -8.64
CA ALA A 167 39.96 -4.14 -7.87
C ALA A 167 38.88 -3.05 -7.70
N ALA A 168 38.78 -2.49 -6.49
CA ALA A 168 37.77 -1.50 -6.12
C ALA A 168 37.68 -0.32 -7.10
N LEU A 169 38.83 0.25 -7.47
CA LEU A 169 38.91 1.39 -8.39
C LEU A 169 38.33 1.07 -9.77
N THR A 170 38.62 -0.11 -10.32
CA THR A 170 38.11 -0.53 -11.63
C THR A 170 36.58 -0.69 -11.63
N VAL A 171 36.00 -1.12 -10.51
CA VAL A 171 34.54 -1.22 -10.38
C VAL A 171 33.92 0.16 -10.26
N ILE A 172 34.53 1.06 -9.47
CA ILE A 172 34.06 2.45 -9.34
C ILE A 172 34.09 3.16 -10.69
N ASP A 173 35.23 3.11 -11.40
CA ASP A 173 35.39 3.77 -12.71
C ASP A 173 34.34 3.25 -13.71
N SER A 174 34.17 1.93 -13.79
CA SER A 174 33.19 1.32 -14.69
C SER A 174 31.74 1.71 -14.36
N VAL A 175 31.41 1.92 -13.09
CA VAL A 175 30.08 2.40 -12.69
C VAL A 175 29.93 3.89 -13.00
N LEU A 176 30.94 4.71 -12.69
CA LEU A 176 30.91 6.15 -12.95
C LEU A 176 30.80 6.49 -14.44
N GLU A 177 31.41 5.71 -15.33
CA GLU A 177 31.23 5.85 -16.78
C GLU A 177 29.77 5.67 -17.24
N GLN A 178 28.95 4.98 -16.45
CA GLN A 178 27.53 4.73 -16.74
C GLN A 178 26.60 5.71 -16.03
N LEU A 179 27.12 6.52 -15.11
CA LEU A 179 26.37 7.53 -14.39
C LEU A 179 26.44 8.89 -15.10
N PRO A 180 25.44 9.78 -14.89
CA PRO A 180 25.62 11.18 -15.22
C PRO A 180 26.80 11.78 -14.45
N ALA A 181 27.36 12.89 -14.93
CA ALA A 181 28.39 13.61 -14.22
C ALA A 181 27.89 14.00 -12.82
N LEU A 182 28.53 13.45 -11.79
CA LEU A 182 28.19 13.74 -10.40
C LEU A 182 28.86 15.07 -9.97
N PRO A 183 28.20 15.87 -9.12
CA PRO A 183 28.83 17.04 -8.52
C PRO A 183 30.11 16.66 -7.76
N PRO A 184 31.16 17.50 -7.77
CA PRO A 184 32.44 17.21 -7.10
C PRO A 184 32.34 16.92 -5.60
N GLU A 185 31.30 17.44 -4.96
CA GLU A 185 31.00 17.27 -3.54
C GLU A 185 30.36 15.93 -3.17
N VAL A 186 29.86 15.16 -4.15
CA VAL A 186 29.22 13.87 -3.91
C VAL A 186 30.28 12.80 -3.71
N ALA A 187 30.28 12.18 -2.53
CA ALA A 187 31.20 11.08 -2.24
C ALA A 187 30.76 9.80 -2.96
N VAL A 188 31.71 8.99 -3.42
CA VAL A 188 31.43 7.69 -4.05
C VAL A 188 32.13 6.61 -3.25
N GLU A 189 31.38 5.63 -2.77
CA GLU A 189 31.88 4.58 -1.88
C GLU A 189 31.45 3.19 -2.31
N LEU A 190 32.25 2.18 -2.00
CA LEU A 190 31.82 0.79 -2.14
C LEU A 190 31.11 0.33 -0.87
N ILE A 191 29.87 -0.14 -1.03
CA ILE A 191 29.05 -0.67 0.05
C ILE A 191 29.06 -2.20 -0.03
N ARG A 192 29.78 -2.81 0.91
CA ARG A 192 29.99 -4.25 1.06
C ARG A 192 29.71 -4.65 2.52
N PRO A 193 28.62 -5.40 2.78
CA PRO A 193 28.31 -5.89 4.11
C PRO A 193 29.52 -6.59 4.76
N GLY A 194 29.84 -6.20 5.99
CA GLY A 194 30.97 -6.75 6.75
C GLY A 194 32.35 -6.19 6.44
N SER A 195 32.49 -5.28 5.46
CA SER A 195 33.79 -4.64 5.15
C SER A 195 33.73 -3.12 5.01
N THR A 196 32.56 -2.54 4.73
CA THR A 196 32.34 -1.09 4.75
C THR A 196 32.31 -0.58 6.18
N ASP A 197 32.97 0.56 6.43
CA ASP A 197 32.84 1.29 7.68
C ASP A 197 31.59 2.15 7.67
N TYR A 198 30.47 1.56 8.10
CA TYR A 198 29.18 2.26 8.19
C TYR A 198 29.19 3.40 9.23
N THR A 199 30.19 3.46 10.11
CA THR A 199 30.39 4.59 11.04
C THR A 199 30.85 5.83 10.27
N GLU A 200 31.77 5.66 9.32
CA GLU A 200 32.26 6.73 8.45
C GLU A 200 31.15 7.21 7.50
N VAL A 201 30.39 6.28 6.91
CA VAL A 201 29.22 6.61 6.08
C VAL A 201 28.20 7.44 6.85
N LEU A 202 27.86 7.02 8.07
CA LEU A 202 26.92 7.76 8.93
C LEU A 202 27.48 9.14 9.31
N ALA A 203 28.77 9.25 9.65
CA ALA A 203 29.39 10.52 9.98
C ALA A 203 29.40 11.52 8.81
N ARG A 204 29.59 11.03 7.58
CA ARG A 204 29.50 11.83 6.34
C ARG A 204 28.08 12.33 6.08
N LEU A 205 27.08 11.44 6.19
CA LEU A 205 25.67 11.81 6.04
C LEU A 205 25.23 12.85 7.07
N ARG A 206 25.80 12.83 8.28
CA ARG A 206 25.54 13.84 9.31
C ARG A 206 26.35 15.14 9.13
N GLY A 207 27.16 15.26 8.08
CA GLY A 207 27.98 16.43 7.82
C GLY A 207 29.15 16.64 8.79
N VAL A 208 29.49 15.64 9.62
CA VAL A 208 30.50 15.75 10.69
C VAL A 208 31.94 15.88 10.13
N GLU A 209 32.18 15.44 8.89
CA GLU A 209 33.47 15.62 8.20
C GLU A 209 33.76 17.07 7.79
N ARG A 210 32.74 17.93 7.59
CA ARG A 210 32.96 19.34 7.19
C ARG A 210 33.68 20.16 8.27
N GLN A 211 33.64 19.74 9.53
CA GLN A 211 34.42 20.37 10.61
C GLN A 211 35.85 19.81 10.76
N LEU A 212 36.15 18.62 10.20
CA LEU A 212 37.46 17.97 10.33
C LEU A 212 38.37 18.21 9.12
N HIS A 213 37.81 18.49 7.92
CA HIS A 213 38.60 18.72 6.70
C HIS A 213 38.92 20.20 6.38
N LEU A 214 38.48 21.17 7.19
CA LEU A 214 38.95 22.56 7.11
C LEU A 214 40.41 22.76 7.56
N GLY A 215 41.10 21.67 7.92
CA GLY A 215 42.40 21.67 8.58
C GLY A 215 43.59 21.11 7.79
N GLN A 216 43.58 20.98 6.45
CA GLN A 216 44.83 20.65 5.72
C GLN A 216 44.80 20.94 4.19
N ARG A 217 45.47 22.05 3.81
CA ARG A 217 46.20 22.37 2.54
C ARG A 217 45.45 22.23 1.19
N ALA A 218 45.16 23.29 0.44
CA ALA A 218 46.03 24.30 -0.21
C ALA A 218 46.63 23.90 -1.59
N VAL A 219 46.19 24.65 -2.61
CA VAL A 219 46.81 24.99 -3.93
C VAL A 219 46.74 23.97 -5.07
N ALA A 220 45.88 24.26 -6.07
CA ALA A 220 46.29 24.46 -7.46
C ALA A 220 45.19 25.19 -8.28
N GLN A 221 45.46 26.45 -8.62
CA GLN A 221 44.79 27.23 -9.66
C GLN A 221 44.94 26.57 -11.03
N VAL A 222 43.88 26.56 -11.85
CA VAL A 222 43.92 27.12 -13.22
C VAL A 222 42.59 27.80 -13.52
N CYS A 223 42.63 29.10 -13.78
CA CYS A 223 41.53 29.92 -14.28
C CYS A 223 41.20 29.61 -15.74
N GLY A 224 39.93 29.80 -16.11
CA GLY A 224 39.49 29.87 -17.50
C GLY A 224 38.07 30.38 -17.61
N SER A 225 37.93 31.70 -17.71
CA SER A 225 36.73 32.47 -18.07
C SER A 225 35.75 31.76 -19.01
N HIS A 226 34.44 31.88 -18.73
CA HIS A 226 33.50 32.68 -19.54
C HIS A 226 32.09 32.64 -18.94
N CYS A 227 31.60 33.82 -18.55
CA CYS A 227 30.16 34.09 -18.42
C CYS A 227 29.61 34.32 -19.83
N HIS A 228 28.60 33.57 -20.24
CA HIS A 228 27.65 34.02 -21.26
C HIS A 228 26.25 33.52 -20.94
N ASP A 229 25.35 34.50 -20.79
CA ASP A 229 23.91 34.36 -20.82
C ASP A 229 23.45 33.58 -22.05
N HIS A 230 22.66 32.54 -21.85
CA HIS A 230 21.77 32.03 -22.88
C HIS A 230 20.40 31.71 -22.27
N HIS A 231 19.45 32.59 -22.55
CA HIS A 231 18.04 32.23 -22.61
C HIS A 231 17.84 31.13 -23.63
N HIS A 232 17.39 29.95 -23.20
CA HIS A 232 16.66 29.04 -24.06
C HIS A 232 15.44 28.44 -23.33
N SER A 233 14.34 28.47 -24.07
CA SER A 233 13.05 27.83 -23.85
C SER A 233 13.18 26.40 -23.35
N HIS A 234 12.46 26.08 -22.27
CA HIS A 234 12.21 24.70 -21.87
C HIS A 234 11.17 24.09 -22.81
N ASP A 235 11.64 23.38 -23.84
CA ASP A 235 10.88 22.29 -24.44
C ASP A 235 11.05 21.07 -23.52
N HIS A 236 9.94 20.60 -22.97
CA HIS A 236 9.89 19.35 -22.22
C HIS A 236 10.14 18.19 -23.19
N CYS A 237 11.26 17.49 -23.02
CA CYS A 237 11.46 16.19 -23.64
C CYS A 237 10.86 15.12 -22.73
N ASP A 238 9.70 14.59 -23.11
CA ASP A 238 9.14 13.33 -22.60
C ASP A 238 10.14 12.19 -22.89
N HIS A 239 10.86 11.75 -21.87
CA HIS A 239 11.49 10.42 -21.86
C HIS A 239 10.67 9.52 -20.94
N ASP A 240 9.86 8.68 -21.57
CA ASP A 240 8.91 7.78 -20.92
C ASP A 240 9.64 6.55 -20.33
N HIS A 241 9.96 6.60 -19.03
CA HIS A 241 10.64 5.54 -18.29
C HIS A 241 9.66 4.46 -17.81
N ASN A 242 9.13 3.63 -18.71
CA ASN A 242 8.18 2.59 -18.33
C ASN A 242 8.87 1.27 -17.95
N VAL A 243 8.58 0.72 -16.76
CA VAL A 243 8.91 -0.64 -16.31
C VAL A 243 7.61 -1.38 -16.05
N SER A 244 7.51 -2.63 -16.48
CA SER A 244 6.33 -3.45 -16.23
C SER A 244 6.68 -4.65 -15.34
N ALA A 245 5.92 -4.83 -14.26
CA ALA A 245 6.02 -5.98 -13.38
C ALA A 245 4.74 -6.79 -13.48
N GLN A 246 4.85 -8.10 -13.66
CA GLN A 246 3.71 -9.01 -13.66
C GLN A 246 4.00 -10.25 -12.82
N SER A 247 2.97 -10.69 -12.10
CA SER A 247 3.00 -11.89 -11.28
C SER A 247 2.06 -12.93 -11.89
N PHE A 248 2.45 -14.19 -11.84
CA PHE A 248 1.70 -15.33 -12.35
C PHE A 248 1.78 -16.45 -11.32
N ALA A 249 0.66 -17.00 -10.83
CA ALA A 249 0.72 -18.33 -10.23
C ALA A 249 1.00 -19.35 -11.32
N LEU A 250 1.79 -20.35 -10.99
CA LEU A 250 2.21 -21.39 -11.92
C LEU A 250 1.37 -22.64 -11.71
N ARG A 251 1.13 -23.40 -12.78
CA ARG A 251 0.54 -24.74 -12.62
C ARG A 251 1.50 -25.61 -11.82
N GLY A 252 0.95 -26.49 -11.00
CA GLY A 252 1.74 -27.36 -10.11
C GLY A 252 2.70 -28.32 -10.84
N ASP A 253 2.52 -28.54 -12.15
CA ASP A 253 3.38 -29.37 -13.00
C ASP A 253 4.54 -28.60 -13.65
N VAL A 254 4.57 -27.26 -13.56
CA VAL A 254 5.64 -26.44 -14.14
C VAL A 254 6.90 -26.54 -13.29
N THR A 255 7.99 -26.94 -13.94
CA THR A 255 9.30 -27.10 -13.31
C THR A 255 10.14 -25.84 -13.45
N SER A 256 11.04 -25.61 -12.49
CA SER A 256 12.02 -24.53 -12.56
C SER A 256 12.94 -24.60 -13.79
N ALA A 257 13.26 -25.80 -14.28
CA ALA A 257 14.04 -25.99 -15.50
C ALA A 257 13.33 -25.45 -16.74
N GLN A 258 12.02 -25.72 -16.88
CA GLN A 258 11.21 -25.19 -17.98
C GLN A 258 11.15 -23.66 -17.96
N LEU A 259 11.04 -23.07 -16.77
CA LEU A 259 11.05 -21.61 -16.61
C LEU A 259 12.41 -21.01 -16.94
N ARG A 260 13.50 -21.67 -16.52
CA ARG A 260 14.86 -21.21 -16.82
C ARG A 260 15.11 -21.15 -18.32
N ASP A 261 14.77 -22.21 -19.04
CA ASP A 261 15.01 -22.31 -20.48
C ASP A 261 14.19 -21.28 -21.27
N PHE A 262 13.01 -20.88 -20.75
CA PHE A 262 12.17 -19.85 -21.34
C PHE A 262 12.62 -18.42 -20.99
N LEU A 263 13.00 -18.16 -19.74
CA LEU A 263 13.26 -16.81 -19.22
C LEU A 263 14.69 -16.33 -19.49
N MET A 264 15.69 -17.22 -19.48
CA MET A 264 17.09 -16.83 -19.71
C MET A 264 17.29 -16.09 -21.04
N PRO A 265 16.73 -16.51 -22.19
CA PRO A 265 16.89 -15.78 -23.45
C PRO A 265 16.32 -14.36 -23.42
N LEU A 266 15.25 -14.13 -22.63
CA LEU A 266 14.58 -12.82 -22.55
C LEU A 266 15.41 -11.77 -21.81
N THR A 267 16.43 -12.19 -21.06
CA THR A 267 17.37 -11.28 -20.38
C THR A 267 18.28 -10.54 -21.36
N GLN A 268 18.39 -11.04 -22.60
CA GLN A 268 19.23 -10.49 -23.67
C GLN A 268 18.43 -9.69 -24.72
N ASP A 269 17.11 -9.54 -24.56
CA ASP A 269 16.27 -8.77 -25.49
C ASP A 269 16.58 -7.27 -25.38
N SER A 270 16.99 -6.63 -26.47
CA SER A 270 17.37 -5.21 -26.50
C SER A 270 16.18 -4.24 -26.46
N SER A 271 14.96 -4.72 -26.71
CA SER A 271 13.76 -3.89 -26.81
C SER A 271 12.92 -3.89 -25.53
N ALA A 272 12.79 -5.05 -24.89
CA ALA A 272 12.13 -5.20 -23.60
C ALA A 272 12.78 -6.35 -22.80
N PRO A 273 13.95 -6.09 -22.17
CA PRO A 273 14.68 -7.13 -21.46
C PRO A 273 13.94 -7.57 -20.19
N LEU A 274 14.03 -8.86 -19.87
CA LEU A 274 13.65 -9.38 -18.56
C LEU A 274 14.71 -8.97 -17.52
N LEU A 275 14.32 -8.13 -16.57
CA LEU A 275 15.19 -7.53 -15.56
C LEU A 275 15.36 -8.41 -14.32
N ARG A 276 14.29 -9.11 -13.95
CA ARG A 276 14.26 -10.05 -12.83
C ARG A 276 13.12 -11.04 -13.00
N ALA A 277 13.35 -12.29 -12.59
CA ALA A 277 12.25 -13.22 -12.33
C ALA A 277 12.46 -13.93 -10.99
N LYS A 278 11.43 -13.97 -10.15
CA LYS A 278 11.45 -14.65 -8.85
C LYS A 278 10.25 -15.53 -8.70
N GLY A 279 10.44 -16.75 -8.22
CA GLY A 279 9.29 -17.62 -8.05
C GLY A 279 9.58 -18.89 -7.30
N VAL A 280 8.52 -19.67 -7.12
CA VAL A 280 8.57 -21.05 -6.65
C VAL A 280 7.94 -21.92 -7.72
N ALA A 281 8.61 -22.99 -8.12
CA ALA A 281 8.09 -23.94 -9.10
C ALA A 281 8.51 -25.36 -8.67
N ALA A 282 7.56 -26.30 -8.65
CA ALA A 282 7.78 -27.70 -8.27
C ALA A 282 8.60 -27.88 -6.96
N GLY A 283 8.30 -27.09 -5.92
CA GLY A 283 8.96 -27.16 -4.61
C GLY A 283 10.39 -26.59 -4.59
N ARG A 284 10.74 -25.74 -5.56
CA ARG A 284 12.03 -25.04 -5.61
C ARG A 284 11.83 -23.55 -5.83
N ARG A 285 12.49 -22.74 -5.01
CA ARG A 285 12.57 -21.29 -5.17
C ARG A 285 13.65 -20.95 -6.17
N PHE A 286 13.37 -20.04 -7.10
CA PHE A 286 14.38 -19.48 -8.00
C PHE A 286 14.39 -17.94 -7.98
N ASP A 287 15.56 -17.37 -8.25
CA ASP A 287 15.78 -15.94 -8.48
C ASP A 287 16.70 -15.78 -9.70
N LEU A 288 16.19 -15.14 -10.74
CA LEU A 288 16.88 -14.76 -11.96
C LEU A 288 17.11 -13.25 -11.93
N VAL A 289 18.37 -12.83 -11.96
CA VAL A 289 18.76 -11.42 -12.08
C VAL A 289 19.89 -11.35 -13.10
N GLY A 290 19.68 -10.63 -14.20
CA GLY A 290 20.61 -10.70 -15.33
C GLY A 290 20.66 -12.11 -15.93
N ASP A 291 21.84 -12.71 -16.03
CA ASP A 291 22.07 -14.08 -16.54
C ASP A 291 22.23 -15.14 -15.42
N GLU A 292 22.20 -14.72 -14.16
CA GLU A 292 22.40 -15.62 -13.01
C GLU A 292 21.05 -16.24 -12.55
N TRP A 293 20.97 -17.57 -12.62
CA TRP A 293 19.84 -18.34 -12.09
C TRP A 293 20.22 -19.03 -10.78
N ASN A 294 19.66 -18.55 -9.67
CA ASN A 294 19.86 -19.14 -8.35
C ASN A 294 18.64 -19.98 -7.95
N GLU A 295 18.86 -21.16 -7.38
CA GLU A 295 17.78 -22.06 -6.98
C GLU A 295 18.02 -22.68 -5.59
N GLN A 296 16.97 -22.79 -4.78
CA GLN A 296 16.98 -23.43 -3.46
C GLN A 296 15.74 -24.30 -3.24
N PRO A 297 15.81 -25.38 -2.43
CA PRO A 297 14.63 -26.17 -2.08
C PRO A 297 13.63 -25.35 -1.27
N GLU A 298 12.35 -25.36 -1.65
CA GLU A 298 11.24 -24.74 -0.93
C GLU A 298 9.96 -25.58 -1.09
N PRO A 299 9.87 -26.74 -0.40
CA PRO A 299 8.80 -27.73 -0.61
C PRO A 299 7.41 -27.27 -0.18
N GLU A 300 7.31 -26.27 0.70
CA GLU A 300 6.05 -25.69 1.18
C GLU A 300 5.62 -24.43 0.42
N GLY A 301 6.40 -23.97 -0.56
CA GLY A 301 6.12 -22.74 -1.30
C GLY A 301 5.07 -22.93 -2.40
N ALA A 302 4.03 -22.09 -2.39
CA ALA A 302 3.01 -22.08 -3.44
C ALA A 302 3.60 -21.68 -4.80
N PRO A 303 3.30 -22.41 -5.89
CA PRO A 303 3.92 -22.24 -7.19
C PRO A 303 3.51 -20.89 -7.83
N ARG A 304 4.48 -19.99 -7.99
CA ARG A 304 4.27 -18.61 -8.48
C ARG A 304 5.53 -18.05 -9.11
N ILE A 305 5.41 -17.03 -9.95
CA ILE A 305 6.52 -16.32 -10.54
C ILE A 305 6.17 -14.85 -10.73
N ASN A 306 7.09 -13.97 -10.36
CA ASN A 306 7.04 -12.54 -10.60
C ASN A 306 8.14 -12.22 -11.60
N VAL A 307 7.80 -11.59 -12.72
CA VAL A 307 8.71 -11.16 -13.76
C VAL A 307 8.66 -9.63 -13.89
N ILE A 308 9.80 -9.02 -14.14
CA ILE A 308 9.95 -7.58 -14.30
C ILE A 308 10.65 -7.32 -15.61
N PHE A 309 10.06 -6.50 -16.49
CA PHE A 309 10.59 -6.13 -17.80
C PHE A 309 10.96 -4.65 -17.85
N GLY A 310 12.04 -4.32 -18.56
CA GLY A 310 12.33 -2.95 -18.98
C GLY A 310 11.40 -2.62 -20.14
N GLY A 311 10.59 -1.58 -20.04
CA GLY A 311 9.48 -1.35 -20.97
C GLY A 311 8.25 -2.22 -20.67
N HIS A 312 7.38 -2.35 -21.68
CA HIS A 312 6.21 -3.22 -21.62
C HIS A 312 6.60 -4.66 -21.94
N MET A 313 6.15 -5.61 -21.11
CA MET A 313 6.37 -7.02 -21.36
C MET A 313 5.88 -7.40 -22.77
N PRO A 314 6.71 -8.03 -23.61
CA PRO A 314 6.31 -8.42 -24.95
C PRO A 314 5.08 -9.33 -24.92
N GLN A 315 4.13 -9.08 -25.82
CA GLN A 315 2.85 -9.80 -25.82
C GLN A 315 3.01 -11.32 -26.04
N HIS A 316 4.04 -11.73 -26.79
CA HIS A 316 4.39 -13.14 -26.96
C HIS A 316 4.87 -13.79 -25.65
N VAL A 317 5.65 -13.06 -24.83
CA VAL A 317 6.06 -13.50 -23.49
C VAL A 317 4.85 -13.61 -22.57
N ALA A 318 3.94 -12.63 -22.61
CA ALA A 318 2.68 -12.68 -21.88
C ALA A 318 1.89 -13.96 -22.17
N THR A 319 1.79 -14.30 -23.45
CA THR A 319 1.00 -15.44 -23.94
C THR A 319 1.64 -16.76 -23.52
N THR A 320 2.97 -16.87 -23.57
CA THR A 320 3.69 -18.07 -23.13
C THR A 320 3.71 -18.21 -21.61
N MET A 321 3.83 -17.11 -20.87
CA MET A 321 3.71 -17.10 -19.41
C MET A 321 2.31 -17.51 -18.97
N GLN A 322 1.26 -17.11 -19.68
CA GLN A 322 -0.12 -17.57 -19.46
C GLN A 322 -0.30 -19.08 -19.70
N ALA A 323 0.51 -19.70 -20.56
CA ALA A 323 0.50 -21.15 -20.76
C ALA A 323 1.20 -21.92 -19.62
N PHE A 324 2.17 -21.29 -18.95
CA PHE A 324 2.80 -21.81 -17.73
C PHE A 324 2.03 -21.46 -16.46
N ALA A 325 1.27 -20.37 -16.49
CA ALA A 325 0.46 -19.94 -15.39
C ALA A 325 -0.61 -20.99 -15.07
N CYS A 326 -0.87 -21.23 -13.79
CA CYS A 326 -2.19 -21.67 -13.38
C CYS A 326 -3.13 -20.67 -14.03
N GLN A 327 -4.21 -21.10 -14.69
CA GLN A 327 -5.19 -20.15 -15.19
C GLN A 327 -5.70 -19.39 -13.96
N GLU A 328 -5.07 -18.25 -13.71
CA GLU A 328 -5.33 -17.40 -12.57
C GLU A 328 -6.41 -16.45 -13.01
N ALA A 329 -7.48 -16.51 -12.23
CA ALA A 329 -8.60 -15.60 -12.23
C ALA A 329 -8.14 -14.16 -12.52
N MET A 330 -8.82 -13.52 -13.46
CA MET A 330 -8.55 -12.14 -13.89
C MET A 330 -8.29 -11.22 -12.69
N THR A 331 -7.09 -10.63 -12.62
CA THR A 331 -6.85 -9.49 -11.72
C THR A 331 -7.44 -8.26 -12.37
N VAL A 332 -8.41 -7.65 -11.71
CA VAL A 332 -9.03 -6.43 -12.19
C VAL A 332 -8.72 -5.32 -11.21
N GLN A 333 -8.09 -4.25 -11.70
CA GLN A 333 -7.84 -3.03 -10.96
C GLN A 333 -8.87 -1.96 -11.38
N GLY A 334 -9.46 -1.28 -10.39
CA GLY A 334 -10.48 -0.25 -10.57
C GLY A 334 -11.20 0.03 -9.25
N THR A 335 -12.25 0.85 -9.25
CA THR A 335 -13.10 1.03 -8.05
C THR A 335 -13.78 -0.30 -7.67
N LYS A 336 -14.31 -0.46 -6.45
CA LYS A 336 -15.03 -1.68 -6.03
C LYS A 336 -16.08 -2.13 -7.07
N LYS A 337 -16.79 -1.16 -7.67
CA LYS A 337 -17.75 -1.43 -8.75
C LYS A 337 -17.09 -1.95 -10.02
N ASP A 338 -15.91 -1.46 -10.39
CA ASP A 338 -15.16 -1.91 -11.56
C ASP A 338 -14.57 -3.31 -11.35
N ILE A 339 -14.11 -3.62 -10.12
CA ILE A 339 -13.63 -4.95 -9.72
C ILE A 339 -14.77 -5.97 -9.79
N VAL A 340 -15.95 -5.65 -9.23
CA VAL A 340 -17.08 -6.58 -9.31
C VAL A 340 -17.63 -6.67 -10.75
N ALA A 341 -17.68 -5.56 -11.49
CA ALA A 341 -18.18 -5.52 -12.87
C ALA A 341 -17.29 -6.26 -13.88
N SER A 342 -16.01 -6.42 -13.58
CA SER A 342 -15.06 -7.12 -14.44
C SER A 342 -14.96 -8.62 -14.13
N VAL A 343 -15.22 -9.01 -12.88
CA VAL A 343 -15.49 -10.40 -12.50
C VAL A 343 -16.73 -10.93 -13.23
N ARG A 344 -17.67 -10.06 -13.64
CA ARG A 344 -18.85 -10.42 -14.45
C ARG A 344 -18.50 -11.15 -15.74
N GLU A 345 -17.46 -10.71 -16.44
CA GLU A 345 -17.13 -11.19 -17.79
C GLU A 345 -16.35 -12.52 -17.74
N LEU A 346 -16.08 -13.03 -16.55
CA LEU A 346 -15.39 -14.30 -16.33
C LEU A 346 -16.30 -15.52 -16.54
N PRO A 347 -15.72 -16.66 -16.98
CA PRO A 347 -16.39 -17.96 -16.92
C PRO A 347 -16.98 -18.26 -15.53
N LEU A 348 -18.10 -18.99 -15.50
CA LEU A 348 -18.80 -19.34 -14.26
C LEU A 348 -17.90 -20.03 -13.23
N ALA A 349 -17.02 -20.94 -13.68
CA ALA A 349 -16.08 -21.64 -12.80
C ALA A 349 -15.11 -20.68 -12.10
N ASP A 350 -14.61 -19.66 -12.82
CA ASP A 350 -13.67 -18.69 -12.28
C ASP A 350 -14.37 -17.74 -11.31
N ARG A 351 -15.61 -17.34 -11.60
CA ARG A 351 -16.45 -16.57 -10.67
C ARG A 351 -16.69 -17.33 -9.36
N ILE A 352 -17.01 -18.63 -9.45
CA ILE A 352 -17.19 -19.48 -8.26
C ILE A 352 -15.89 -19.56 -7.45
N ALA A 353 -14.75 -19.80 -8.10
CA ALA A 353 -13.46 -19.89 -7.43
C ALA A 353 -13.09 -18.58 -6.69
N ILE A 354 -13.36 -17.42 -7.32
CA ILE A 354 -13.15 -16.11 -6.67
C ILE A 354 -14.05 -15.96 -5.43
N ILE A 355 -15.33 -16.32 -5.55
CA ILE A 355 -16.25 -16.28 -4.40
C ILE A 355 -15.70 -17.16 -3.26
N GLU A 356 -15.36 -18.41 -3.56
CA GLU A 356 -14.83 -19.38 -2.58
C GLU A 356 -13.53 -18.93 -1.91
N GLN A 357 -12.66 -18.23 -2.63
CA GLN A 357 -11.45 -17.65 -2.07
C GLN A 357 -11.77 -16.47 -1.15
N ARG A 358 -12.64 -15.55 -1.58
CA ARG A 358 -12.98 -14.34 -0.81
C ARG A 358 -13.73 -14.68 0.48
N ILE A 359 -14.61 -15.68 0.47
CA ILE A 359 -15.31 -16.13 1.69
C ILE A 359 -14.37 -16.68 2.77
N GLN A 360 -13.15 -17.11 2.42
CA GLN A 360 -12.14 -17.59 3.37
C GLN A 360 -11.32 -16.44 3.97
N GLN A 361 -11.40 -15.24 3.41
CA GLN A 361 -10.57 -14.08 3.77
C GLN A 361 -11.33 -12.99 4.54
N TYR A 362 -12.50 -13.32 5.11
CA TYR A 362 -13.25 -12.35 5.90
C TYR A 362 -12.42 -11.87 7.11
N PRO A 363 -12.26 -10.55 7.29
CA PRO A 363 -11.50 -10.01 8.41
C PRO A 363 -12.28 -10.15 9.73
N ALA A 364 -11.59 -9.90 10.84
CA ALA A 364 -12.27 -9.70 12.12
C ALA A 364 -13.13 -8.41 12.06
N PRO A 365 -14.27 -8.31 12.77
CA PRO A 365 -15.14 -7.15 12.69
C PRO A 365 -14.48 -5.85 13.18
N ILE A 366 -13.45 -5.96 14.03
CA ILE A 366 -12.67 -4.83 14.55
C ILE A 366 -11.29 -4.78 13.88
N SER A 367 -10.94 -3.61 13.36
CA SER A 367 -9.62 -3.34 12.82
C SER A 367 -8.57 -3.44 13.93
N ARG A 368 -7.56 -4.30 13.71
CA ARG A 368 -6.41 -4.42 14.64
C ARG A 368 -5.53 -3.18 14.67
N VAL A 369 -5.66 -2.31 13.65
CA VAL A 369 -4.86 -1.09 13.49
C VAL A 369 -5.56 0.10 14.12
N HIS A 370 -6.87 0.24 13.88
CA HIS A 370 -7.63 1.42 14.29
C HIS A 370 -8.48 1.20 15.54
N GLY A 371 -8.76 -0.05 15.92
CA GLY A 371 -9.67 -0.35 17.03
C GLY A 371 -11.15 -0.09 16.74
N GLU A 372 -11.48 0.30 15.50
CA GLU A 372 -12.84 0.60 15.05
C GLU A 372 -13.44 -0.55 14.21
N LEU A 373 -14.75 -0.50 13.94
CA LEU A 373 -15.42 -1.47 13.07
C LEU A 373 -14.94 -1.34 11.63
N ILE A 374 -14.70 -2.49 10.99
CA ILE A 374 -14.30 -2.56 9.59
C ILE A 374 -15.46 -2.20 8.66
N THR A 375 -15.19 -1.33 7.69
CA THR A 375 -16.14 -0.92 6.66
C THR A 375 -16.28 -1.94 5.54
N ASP A 376 -17.47 -1.97 4.95
CA ASP A 376 -17.98 -2.82 3.88
C ASP A 376 -17.08 -3.03 2.65
N CYS A 377 -16.17 -2.09 2.38
CA CYS A 377 -15.21 -2.22 1.28
C CYS A 377 -14.15 -3.30 1.52
N GLU A 378 -13.90 -3.70 2.76
CA GLU A 378 -12.82 -4.65 3.09
C GLU A 378 -13.30 -6.11 3.21
N ALA A 379 -14.62 -6.37 3.27
CA ALA A 379 -15.17 -7.70 3.55
C ALA A 379 -16.20 -8.24 2.52
N ASP A 380 -16.88 -7.38 1.75
CA ASP A 380 -18.12 -7.78 1.07
C ASP A 380 -17.95 -8.35 -0.35
N GLU A 381 -16.74 -8.41 -0.88
CA GLU A 381 -16.51 -8.71 -2.31
C GLU A 381 -17.09 -10.07 -2.74
N GLY A 382 -16.89 -11.13 -1.93
CA GLY A 382 -17.41 -12.46 -2.24
C GLY A 382 -18.94 -12.53 -2.27
N TYR A 383 -19.60 -11.77 -1.38
CA TYR A 383 -21.06 -11.67 -1.34
C TYR A 383 -21.62 -10.87 -2.52
N GLU A 384 -21.01 -9.74 -2.85
CA GLU A 384 -21.44 -8.89 -3.97
C GLU A 384 -21.32 -9.61 -5.31
N ILE A 385 -20.26 -10.41 -5.51
CA ILE A 385 -20.08 -11.23 -6.72
C ILE A 385 -21.16 -12.32 -6.78
N ALA A 386 -21.48 -12.96 -5.66
CA ALA A 386 -22.47 -14.05 -5.61
C ALA A 386 -23.93 -13.60 -5.84
N PHE A 387 -24.29 -12.39 -5.40
CA PHE A 387 -25.67 -11.85 -5.45
C PHE A 387 -25.86 -10.73 -6.49
N TRP A 388 -24.97 -10.67 -7.47
CA TRP A 388 -25.05 -9.65 -8.52
C TRP A 388 -26.36 -9.76 -9.33
N ARG A 389 -27.09 -8.64 -9.45
CA ARG A 389 -28.48 -8.57 -9.96
C ARG A 389 -28.73 -9.08 -11.40
N GLN A 390 -27.68 -9.33 -12.19
CA GLN A 390 -27.79 -9.83 -13.58
C GLN A 390 -27.16 -11.21 -13.80
N SER A 391 -26.55 -11.82 -12.77
CA SER A 391 -25.90 -13.14 -12.84
C SER A 391 -26.73 -14.12 -12.02
N ASP A 392 -27.64 -14.83 -12.69
CA ASP A 392 -28.46 -15.87 -12.05
C ASP A 392 -27.87 -17.28 -12.20
N ASP A 393 -26.65 -17.36 -12.73
CA ASP A 393 -25.96 -18.61 -13.04
C ASP A 393 -25.07 -19.13 -11.90
N ILE A 394 -24.83 -18.34 -10.84
CA ILE A 394 -24.12 -18.80 -9.65
C ILE A 394 -24.99 -19.82 -8.88
N PRO A 395 -24.48 -21.04 -8.61
CA PRO A 395 -25.23 -22.06 -7.88
C PRO A 395 -25.66 -21.63 -6.47
N ASP A 396 -26.86 -22.03 -6.06
CA ASP A 396 -27.44 -21.66 -4.77
C ASP A 396 -26.58 -22.07 -3.57
N ASN A 397 -25.88 -23.20 -3.63
CA ASN A 397 -24.99 -23.63 -2.56
C ASN A 397 -23.80 -22.67 -2.36
N ILE A 398 -23.32 -22.03 -3.43
CA ILE A 398 -22.25 -21.02 -3.36
C ILE A 398 -22.81 -19.69 -2.85
N LYS A 399 -23.98 -19.28 -3.36
CA LYS A 399 -24.71 -18.10 -2.85
C LYS A 399 -24.96 -18.21 -1.34
N ARG A 400 -25.41 -19.38 -0.85
CA ARG A 400 -25.64 -19.64 0.58
C ARG A 400 -24.36 -19.49 1.41
N GLN A 401 -23.23 -20.05 0.97
CA GLN A 401 -21.95 -19.92 1.68
C GLN A 401 -21.48 -18.46 1.76
N ALA A 402 -21.59 -17.72 0.66
CA ALA A 402 -21.21 -16.31 0.63
C ALA A 402 -22.11 -15.46 1.54
N LEU A 403 -23.42 -15.71 1.50
CA LEU A 403 -24.40 -15.06 2.38
C LEU A 403 -24.15 -15.36 3.85
N GLU A 404 -23.84 -16.62 4.19
CA GLU A 404 -23.58 -17.05 5.57
C GLU A 404 -22.37 -16.31 6.16
N ARG A 405 -21.26 -16.21 5.40
CA ARG A 405 -20.06 -15.48 5.85
C ARG A 405 -20.33 -13.98 6.00
N TYR A 406 -21.04 -13.39 5.04
CA TYR A 406 -21.45 -12.00 5.10
C TYR A 406 -22.28 -11.70 6.35
N LEU A 407 -23.32 -12.50 6.61
CA LEU A 407 -24.21 -12.31 7.77
C LEU A 407 -23.48 -12.54 9.09
N ALA A 408 -22.62 -13.57 9.17
CA ALA A 408 -21.81 -13.84 10.35
C ALA A 408 -20.90 -12.65 10.70
N PHE A 409 -20.24 -12.06 9.70
CA PHE A 409 -19.40 -10.88 9.89
C PHE A 409 -20.21 -9.67 10.41
N ARG A 410 -21.40 -9.44 9.85
CA ARG A 410 -22.30 -8.35 10.28
C ARG A 410 -22.79 -8.52 11.70
N LEU A 411 -23.22 -9.72 12.06
CA LEU A 411 -23.68 -10.02 13.41
C LEU A 411 -22.54 -9.89 14.42
N ALA A 412 -21.32 -10.30 14.07
CA ALA A 412 -20.14 -10.11 14.91
C ALA A 412 -19.85 -8.62 15.13
N GLY A 413 -19.87 -7.80 14.08
CA GLY A 413 -19.68 -6.35 14.19
C GLY A 413 -20.79 -5.66 15.01
N LEU A 414 -22.04 -6.08 14.83
CA LEU A 414 -23.15 -5.59 15.64
C LEU A 414 -23.00 -5.98 17.12
N SER A 415 -22.57 -7.22 17.39
CA SER A 415 -22.32 -7.68 18.76
C SER A 415 -21.23 -6.86 19.43
N GLU A 416 -20.15 -6.55 18.72
CA GLU A 416 -19.09 -5.66 19.21
C GLU A 416 -19.64 -4.26 19.51
N LEU A 417 -20.40 -3.67 18.59
CA LEU A 417 -21.02 -2.35 18.78
C LEU A 417 -21.93 -2.29 20.02
N GLN A 418 -22.71 -3.35 20.26
CA GLN A 418 -23.63 -3.44 21.40
C GLN A 418 -22.91 -3.67 22.73
N THR A 419 -21.80 -4.41 22.71
CA THR A 419 -21.04 -4.77 23.92
C THR A 419 -20.06 -3.68 24.32
N HIS A 420 -19.47 -2.99 23.34
CA HIS A 420 -18.39 -2.01 23.53
C HIS A 420 -18.65 -0.67 22.78
N PRO A 421 -19.82 -0.03 22.95
CA PRO A 421 -20.21 1.13 22.15
C PRO A 421 -19.28 2.35 22.29
N GLU A 422 -18.75 2.60 23.49
CA GLU A 422 -17.86 3.74 23.76
C GLU A 422 -16.45 3.54 23.20
N ALA A 423 -15.98 2.29 23.16
CA ALA A 423 -14.65 1.93 22.68
C ALA A 423 -14.55 1.92 21.15
N ILE A 424 -15.68 1.78 20.45
CA ILE A 424 -15.72 1.55 19.00
C ILE A 424 -16.20 2.77 18.22
N ALA A 425 -17.27 3.42 18.68
CA ALA A 425 -17.87 4.54 17.96
C ALA A 425 -17.32 5.89 18.44
N HIS A 426 -16.85 5.98 19.69
CA HIS A 426 -16.33 7.20 20.33
C HIS A 426 -17.31 8.39 20.45
N ASP A 427 -18.36 8.44 19.63
CA ASP A 427 -19.43 9.43 19.63
C ASP A 427 -20.78 8.83 19.16
N ASP A 428 -21.86 9.58 19.38
CA ASP A 428 -23.22 9.14 19.05
C ASP A 428 -23.51 9.16 17.52
N GLU A 429 -22.80 9.98 16.73
CA GLU A 429 -22.99 10.08 15.27
C GLU A 429 -22.49 8.80 14.57
N LYS A 430 -21.29 8.34 14.94
CA LYS A 430 -20.71 7.07 14.48
C LYS A 430 -21.53 5.87 14.95
N ARG A 431 -22.05 5.88 16.18
CA ARG A 431 -22.93 4.81 16.67
C ARG A 431 -24.20 4.72 15.84
N ALA A 432 -24.84 5.86 15.61
CA ALA A 432 -26.04 5.94 14.79
C ALA A 432 -25.76 5.47 13.34
N TYR A 433 -24.60 5.81 12.78
CA TYR A 433 -24.15 5.31 11.48
C TYR A 433 -24.13 3.78 11.43
N TRP A 434 -23.42 3.13 12.36
CA TRP A 434 -23.31 1.67 12.36
C TRP A 434 -24.64 0.97 12.63
N GLN A 435 -25.49 1.53 13.50
CA GLN A 435 -26.85 1.02 13.71
C GLN A 435 -27.67 1.04 12.42
N ARG A 436 -27.65 2.16 11.68
CA ARG A 436 -28.32 2.22 10.36
C ARG A 436 -27.72 1.23 9.37
N ARG A 437 -26.39 1.15 9.29
CA ARG A 437 -25.70 0.29 8.34
C ARG A 437 -26.01 -1.18 8.58
N TYR A 438 -25.92 -1.65 9.82
CA TYR A 438 -26.27 -3.03 10.18
C TYR A 438 -27.77 -3.29 10.06
N GLY A 439 -28.63 -2.35 10.47
CA GLY A 439 -30.07 -2.48 10.33
C GLY A 439 -30.50 -2.62 8.86
N ALA A 440 -29.95 -1.80 7.97
CA ALA A 440 -30.23 -1.87 6.54
C ALA A 440 -29.72 -3.17 5.91
N THR A 441 -28.46 -3.54 6.16
CA THR A 441 -27.81 -4.69 5.51
C THR A 441 -28.35 -6.03 6.01
N LEU A 442 -28.47 -6.21 7.34
CA LEU A 442 -29.07 -7.42 7.92
C LEU A 442 -30.56 -7.50 7.58
N GLY A 443 -31.28 -6.37 7.65
CA GLY A 443 -32.71 -6.32 7.34
C GLY A 443 -32.98 -6.72 5.89
N TRP A 444 -32.27 -6.14 4.93
CA TRP A 444 -32.43 -6.49 3.52
C TRP A 444 -32.24 -7.99 3.28
N ASN A 445 -31.14 -8.56 3.77
CA ASN A 445 -30.85 -9.98 3.60
C ASN A 445 -31.90 -10.86 4.27
N TYR A 446 -32.27 -10.54 5.51
CA TYR A 446 -33.24 -11.31 6.28
C TYR A 446 -34.61 -11.35 5.61
N TYR A 447 -35.12 -10.21 5.12
CA TYR A 447 -36.47 -10.13 4.55
C TYR A 447 -36.55 -10.57 3.09
N HIS A 448 -35.49 -10.39 2.31
CA HIS A 448 -35.51 -10.67 0.87
C HIS A 448 -34.80 -11.96 0.47
N LEU A 449 -33.96 -12.53 1.33
CA LEU A 449 -33.21 -13.76 1.07
C LEU A 449 -33.45 -14.83 2.15
N THR A 450 -34.59 -14.77 2.85
CA THR A 450 -34.92 -15.67 3.98
C THR A 450 -34.66 -17.14 3.65
N ASP A 451 -35.11 -17.62 2.49
CA ASP A 451 -34.99 -19.01 2.06
C ASP A 451 -33.53 -19.48 1.85
N MET A 452 -32.59 -18.53 1.72
CA MET A 452 -31.16 -18.76 1.53
C MET A 452 -30.38 -18.75 2.85
N ILE A 453 -30.99 -18.33 3.96
CA ILE A 453 -30.33 -18.18 5.25
C ILE A 453 -30.58 -19.43 6.11
N ASP A 454 -29.52 -19.93 6.76
CA ASP A 454 -29.62 -21.05 7.71
C ASP A 454 -30.57 -20.69 8.89
N PRO A 455 -31.43 -21.62 9.36
CA PRO A 455 -32.38 -21.33 10.43
C PRO A 455 -31.76 -20.83 11.74
N ALA A 456 -30.56 -21.28 12.12
CA ALA A 456 -29.89 -20.78 13.32
C ALA A 456 -29.42 -19.33 13.12
N MET A 457 -28.92 -19.01 11.92
CA MET A 457 -28.56 -17.65 11.55
C MET A 457 -29.80 -16.73 11.49
N GLN A 458 -30.93 -17.22 10.99
CA GLN A 458 -32.19 -16.47 11.02
C GLN A 458 -32.57 -16.08 12.44
N GLN A 459 -32.49 -17.01 13.41
CA GLN A 459 -32.77 -16.71 14.82
C GLN A 459 -31.86 -15.61 15.38
N CYS A 460 -30.56 -15.64 15.05
CA CYS A 460 -29.62 -14.60 15.45
C CYS A 460 -30.01 -13.23 14.87
N ILE A 461 -30.44 -13.18 13.60
CA ILE A 461 -30.85 -11.93 12.95
C ILE A 461 -32.18 -11.42 13.51
N THR A 462 -33.16 -12.30 13.75
CA THR A 462 -34.42 -11.92 14.41
C THR A 462 -34.15 -11.32 15.78
N ALA A 463 -33.25 -11.91 16.57
CA ALA A 463 -32.86 -11.39 17.89
C ALA A 463 -32.16 -10.02 17.81
N ALA A 464 -31.46 -9.74 16.70
CA ALA A 464 -30.80 -8.46 16.47
C ALA A 464 -31.76 -7.32 16.10
N GLN A 465 -33.02 -7.61 15.75
CA GLN A 465 -34.07 -6.64 15.39
C GLN A 465 -33.59 -5.58 14.38
N PRO A 466 -33.13 -5.97 13.17
CA PRO A 466 -32.46 -5.07 12.24
C PRO A 466 -33.31 -3.89 11.77
N ALA A 467 -34.62 -4.09 11.58
CA ALA A 467 -35.53 -3.00 11.20
C ALA A 467 -35.65 -1.93 12.31
N GLN A 468 -35.63 -2.35 13.58
CA GLN A 468 -35.63 -1.45 14.71
C GLN A 468 -34.33 -0.63 14.79
N LEU A 469 -33.18 -1.30 14.61
CA LEU A 469 -31.88 -0.62 14.53
C LEU A 469 -31.83 0.41 13.40
N LEU A 470 -32.41 0.07 12.25
CA LEU A 470 -32.51 0.99 11.11
C LEU A 470 -33.34 2.22 11.48
N CYS A 471 -34.53 2.03 12.05
CA CYS A 471 -35.41 3.13 12.49
C CYS A 471 -34.72 4.04 13.52
N GLU A 472 -34.16 3.47 14.58
CA GLU A 472 -33.50 4.22 15.65
C GLU A 472 -32.29 5.02 15.14
N GLY A 473 -31.42 4.35 14.39
CA GLY A 473 -30.26 5.00 13.80
C GLY A 473 -30.64 6.11 12.83
N PHE A 474 -31.76 5.98 12.10
CA PHE A 474 -32.24 7.01 11.17
C PHE A 474 -32.83 8.22 11.89
N MET A 475 -33.53 8.01 13.00
CA MET A 475 -34.06 9.12 13.81
C MET A 475 -32.94 9.93 14.48
N ALA A 476 -31.81 9.29 14.79
CA ALA A 476 -30.60 9.96 15.29
C ALA A 476 -29.77 10.67 14.21
N LEU A 477 -30.13 10.56 12.92
CA LEU A 477 -29.36 11.14 11.83
C LEU A 477 -29.57 12.65 11.72
N GLU A 478 -28.46 13.41 11.71
CA GLU A 478 -28.48 14.86 11.56
C GLU A 478 -28.37 15.34 10.10
N ARG A 479 -27.63 14.61 9.26
CA ARG A 479 -27.40 14.94 7.85
C ARG A 479 -27.22 13.69 6.99
N LEU A 480 -27.68 13.76 5.75
CA LEU A 480 -27.36 12.76 4.72
C LEU A 480 -26.02 13.11 4.07
N THR A 481 -25.30 12.08 3.64
CA THR A 481 -24.06 12.21 2.87
C THR A 481 -24.31 12.20 1.36
N PHE A 482 -25.49 11.74 0.92
CA PHE A 482 -25.87 11.58 -0.49
C PHE A 482 -24.92 10.67 -1.27
N ASP A 483 -24.28 9.74 -0.56
CA ASP A 483 -23.38 8.76 -1.12
C ASP A 483 -24.19 7.60 -1.72
N GLU A 484 -24.18 7.49 -3.05
CA GLU A 484 -24.79 6.40 -3.81
C GLU A 484 -24.14 5.02 -3.55
N GLY A 485 -23.12 4.92 -2.71
CA GLY A 485 -22.59 3.68 -2.15
C GLY A 485 -23.30 3.22 -0.87
N ARG A 486 -24.09 4.07 -0.23
CA ARG A 486 -24.67 3.82 1.10
C ARG A 486 -26.10 3.32 1.05
N ALA A 487 -26.28 2.02 1.24
CA ALA A 487 -27.59 1.38 1.17
C ALA A 487 -28.57 1.92 2.24
N GLU A 488 -28.05 2.23 3.42
CA GLU A 488 -28.75 2.81 4.57
C GLU A 488 -29.18 4.28 4.40
N GLU A 489 -28.71 4.95 3.35
CA GLU A 489 -29.13 6.31 3.00
C GLU A 489 -29.96 6.37 1.70
N LYS A 490 -30.08 5.24 0.99
CA LYS A 490 -30.86 5.16 -0.26
C LYS A 490 -32.35 5.03 0.01
N PRO A 491 -33.19 5.96 -0.46
CA PRO A 491 -34.63 5.94 -0.22
C PRO A 491 -35.31 4.62 -0.61
N GLU A 492 -34.94 4.07 -1.77
CA GLU A 492 -35.55 2.87 -2.33
C GLU A 492 -35.16 1.62 -1.54
N PHE A 493 -33.93 1.59 -1.03
CA PHE A 493 -33.41 0.48 -0.25
C PHE A 493 -34.01 0.48 1.16
N VAL A 494 -33.99 1.64 1.83
CA VAL A 494 -34.58 1.82 3.16
C VAL A 494 -36.08 1.51 3.14
N SER A 495 -36.83 2.05 2.17
CA SER A 495 -38.27 1.78 2.04
C SER A 495 -38.59 0.30 1.77
N ALA A 496 -37.75 -0.40 0.99
CA ALA A 496 -37.93 -1.84 0.77
C ALA A 496 -37.80 -2.65 2.07
N VAL A 497 -36.76 -2.38 2.87
CA VAL A 497 -36.56 -3.03 4.17
C VAL A 497 -37.73 -2.72 5.11
N LEU A 498 -38.13 -1.45 5.22
CA LEU A 498 -39.24 -1.04 6.08
C LEU A 498 -40.59 -1.65 5.66
N ARG A 499 -40.86 -1.76 4.36
CA ARG A 499 -42.09 -2.40 3.87
C ARG A 499 -42.13 -3.88 4.23
N ALA A 500 -41.01 -4.59 4.05
CA ALA A 500 -40.94 -5.99 4.39
C ALA A 500 -41.01 -6.23 5.90
N ALA A 501 -40.36 -5.38 6.69
CA ALA A 501 -40.45 -5.39 8.15
C ALA A 501 -41.86 -5.09 8.67
N LEU A 502 -42.57 -4.13 8.04
CA LEU A 502 -43.97 -3.83 8.37
C LEU A 502 -44.88 -5.03 8.07
N ALA A 503 -44.67 -5.71 6.94
CA ALA A 503 -45.40 -6.92 6.59
C ALA A 503 -45.10 -8.09 7.55
N ALA A 504 -43.91 -8.13 8.13
CA ALA A 504 -43.49 -9.09 9.15
C ALA A 504 -43.89 -8.69 10.59
N GLU A 505 -44.55 -7.53 10.76
CA GLU A 505 -44.91 -6.94 12.08
C GLU A 505 -43.70 -6.60 12.98
N ASP A 506 -42.49 -6.46 12.41
CA ASP A 506 -41.28 -6.11 13.14
C ASP A 506 -41.18 -4.60 13.46
N VAL A 507 -41.92 -3.77 12.72
CA VAL A 507 -42.03 -2.31 12.90
C VAL A 507 -43.46 -1.84 12.64
N THR A 508 -43.82 -0.68 13.19
CA THR A 508 -45.15 -0.08 12.98
C THR A 508 -45.19 0.85 11.78
N SER A 509 -46.40 1.08 11.25
CA SER A 509 -46.62 2.06 10.18
C SER A 509 -46.15 3.47 10.57
N GLU A 510 -46.31 3.85 11.84
CA GLU A 510 -45.84 5.13 12.39
C GLU A 510 -44.32 5.25 12.35
N GLN A 511 -43.59 4.19 12.73
CA GLN A 511 -42.12 4.16 12.66
C GLN A 511 -41.64 4.30 11.21
N CYS A 512 -42.25 3.57 10.28
CA CYS A 512 -41.89 3.65 8.87
C CYS A 512 -42.14 5.06 8.31
N GLN A 513 -43.30 5.65 8.58
CA GLN A 513 -43.62 7.02 8.16
C GLN A 513 -42.65 8.06 8.75
N ALA A 514 -42.27 7.90 10.03
CA ALA A 514 -41.31 8.79 10.69
C ALA A 514 -39.94 8.77 9.98
N VAL A 515 -39.43 7.59 9.63
CA VAL A 515 -38.16 7.44 8.91
C VAL A 515 -38.23 8.09 7.52
N LEU A 516 -39.27 7.80 6.74
CA LEU A 516 -39.41 8.33 5.38
C LEU A 516 -39.59 9.86 5.39
N HIS A 517 -40.37 10.40 6.33
CA HIS A 517 -40.51 11.84 6.51
C HIS A 517 -39.20 12.50 6.96
N ARG A 518 -38.46 11.87 7.89
CA ARG A 518 -37.13 12.35 8.30
C ARG A 518 -36.18 12.40 7.10
N GLY A 519 -36.19 11.39 6.24
CA GLY A 519 -35.40 11.37 5.00
C GLY A 519 -35.71 12.56 4.08
N GLN A 520 -36.99 12.86 3.87
CA GLN A 520 -37.42 14.03 3.08
C GLN A 520 -36.94 15.36 3.68
N LEU A 521 -37.00 15.51 5.00
CA LEU A 521 -36.52 16.72 5.68
C LEU A 521 -35.00 16.88 5.53
N LEU A 522 -34.24 15.80 5.73
CA LEU A 522 -32.78 15.81 5.61
C LEU A 522 -32.31 16.04 4.16
N SER A 523 -33.12 15.66 3.17
CA SER A 523 -32.82 15.88 1.76
C SER A 523 -33.34 17.20 1.21
N ALA A 524 -34.02 18.06 1.99
CA ALA A 524 -34.77 19.21 1.47
C ALA A 524 -33.95 20.19 0.59
N GLN A 525 -32.63 20.25 0.80
CA GLN A 525 -31.71 21.07 -0.02
C GLN A 525 -31.24 20.38 -1.31
N HIS A 526 -31.61 19.12 -1.52
CA HIS A 526 -31.26 18.25 -2.65
C HIS A 526 -32.55 17.76 -3.34
N PRO A 527 -33.04 18.48 -4.37
CA PRO A 527 -34.34 18.20 -4.99
C PRO A 527 -34.51 16.77 -5.52
N GLU A 528 -33.46 16.20 -6.11
CA GLU A 528 -33.46 14.83 -6.65
C GLU A 528 -33.69 13.79 -5.55
N TYR A 529 -32.95 13.89 -4.45
CA TYR A 529 -33.11 12.98 -3.30
C TYR A 529 -34.44 13.19 -2.59
N THR A 530 -34.92 14.44 -2.49
CA THR A 530 -36.25 14.73 -1.94
C THR A 530 -37.35 14.04 -2.74
N GLN A 531 -37.26 14.09 -4.07
CA GLN A 531 -38.22 13.39 -4.94
C GLN A 531 -38.19 11.87 -4.73
N ARG A 532 -37.00 11.28 -4.58
CA ARG A 532 -36.84 9.84 -4.31
C ARG A 532 -37.41 9.44 -2.95
N TRP A 533 -37.19 10.23 -1.90
CA TRP A 533 -37.81 10.02 -0.58
C TRP A 533 -39.34 10.21 -0.60
N GLN A 534 -39.87 11.11 -1.44
CA GLN A 534 -41.32 11.24 -1.66
C GLN A 534 -41.90 10.00 -2.35
N GLN A 535 -41.23 9.50 -3.39
CA GLN A 535 -41.63 8.26 -4.06
C GLN A 535 -41.58 7.06 -3.11
N ALA A 536 -40.53 6.96 -2.30
CA ALA A 536 -40.37 5.93 -1.29
C ALA A 536 -41.51 5.97 -0.24
N ALA A 537 -41.93 7.16 0.20
CA ALA A 537 -43.08 7.35 1.08
C ALA A 537 -44.42 6.96 0.43
N ALA A 538 -44.66 7.42 -0.80
CA ALA A 538 -45.87 7.10 -1.54
C ALA A 538 -46.01 5.60 -1.86
N SER A 539 -44.89 4.86 -1.85
CA SER A 539 -44.88 3.40 -2.06
C SER A 539 -45.10 2.58 -0.78
N LEU A 540 -45.22 3.24 0.37
CA LEU A 540 -45.50 2.63 1.68
C LEU A 540 -46.96 2.82 2.09
N GLU A 541 -47.58 3.94 1.67
CA GLU A 541 -49.03 4.18 1.69
C GLU A 541 -49.77 3.25 0.72
#